data_AF-A0A157T421-F1
#
_entry.id   AF-A0A157T421-F1
#
_cell.length_a   1.000
_cell.length_b   1.000
_cell.length_c   1.000
_cell.angle_alpha   90.00
_cell.angle_beta   90.00
_cell.angle_gamma   90.00
#
_symmetry.space_group_name_H-M   'P 1'
#
loop_
_entity.id
_entity.type
_entity.pdbx_description
1 polymer ?
#
loop_
_entity_poly.entity_id
_entity_poly.type
_entity_poly.pdbx_seq_one_letter_code
_entity_poly.pdbx_strand_id
1 'polypeptide(L)'
;MHLGHSLEAMAKEAESKGKIYEKILRALKAGESKGGDRRGKQSAAIIVVKTVDKSEKEIDPLIVGKYVDLRVDDSQDPLKDLERLLDLWVATFIEEEMVNVKDYENQIRQALNKWGYNDLRTWVEMNNLEGKYTGDKIGKTVLKILLSKE
;
A
#
# COMPACT_ATOMS: atom_id res chain seq x y z
N MET A 1 -23.68 -1.72 22.57
CA MET A 1 -23.22 -3.08 22.23
C MET A 1 -22.44 -3.17 20.90
N HIS A 2 -22.25 -2.08 20.13
CA HIS A 2 -21.65 -2.14 18.78
C HIS A 2 -20.10 -2.16 18.71
N LEU A 3 -19.41 -1.63 19.73
CA LEU A 3 -17.94 -1.54 19.74
C LEU A 3 -17.21 -2.88 19.83
N GLY A 4 -17.84 -3.91 20.42
CA GLY A 4 -17.21 -5.23 20.60
C GLY A 4 -16.84 -5.90 19.28
N HIS A 5 -17.74 -5.88 18.30
CA HIS A 5 -17.54 -6.53 17.00
C HIS A 5 -16.44 -5.88 16.15
N SER A 6 -16.25 -4.56 16.28
CA SER A 6 -15.17 -3.85 15.58
C SER A 6 -13.81 -4.22 16.13
N LEU A 7 -13.65 -4.24 17.46
CA LEU A 7 -12.40 -4.63 18.10
C LEU A 7 -12.04 -6.09 17.83
N GLU A 8 -13.01 -7.00 17.88
CA GLU A 8 -12.81 -8.42 17.54
C GLU A 8 -12.32 -8.60 16.10
N ALA A 9 -12.91 -7.87 15.14
CA ALA A 9 -12.51 -7.93 13.74
C ALA A 9 -11.10 -7.36 13.52
N MET A 10 -10.76 -6.26 14.19
CA MET A 10 -9.41 -5.69 14.17
C MET A 10 -8.37 -6.66 14.74
N ALA A 11 -8.65 -7.26 15.90
CA ALA A 11 -7.76 -8.19 16.58
C ALA A 11 -7.46 -9.42 15.71
N LYS A 12 -8.48 -9.98 15.06
CA LYS A 12 -8.33 -11.12 14.15
C LYS A 12 -7.35 -10.83 13.01
N GLU A 13 -7.45 -9.66 12.37
CA GLU A 13 -6.51 -9.27 11.32
C GLU A 13 -5.12 -8.93 11.88
N ALA A 14 -5.04 -8.34 13.07
CA ALA A 14 -3.78 -8.05 13.74
C ALA A 14 -2.98 -9.31 14.11
N GLU A 15 -3.64 -10.45 14.29
CA GLU A 15 -3.00 -11.75 14.54
C GLU A 15 -2.69 -12.53 13.25
N SER A 16 -3.21 -12.09 12.09
CA SER A 16 -3.00 -12.76 10.81
C SER A 16 -1.51 -12.75 10.37
N LYS A 17 -1.18 -13.59 9.38
CA LYS A 17 0.16 -13.62 8.76
C LYS A 17 0.33 -12.46 7.76
N GLY A 18 1.58 -12.09 7.49
CA GLY A 18 1.93 -11.08 6.49
C GLY A 18 2.75 -9.94 7.08
N LYS A 19 3.04 -8.95 6.24
CA LYS A 19 3.88 -7.81 6.62
C LYS A 19 3.11 -6.91 7.60
N ILE A 20 3.79 -6.36 8.60
CA ILE A 20 3.13 -5.64 9.71
C ILE A 20 2.28 -4.45 9.22
N TYR A 21 2.76 -3.69 8.25
CA TYR A 21 2.02 -2.54 7.69
C TYR A 21 0.74 -2.96 6.96
N GLU A 22 0.75 -4.08 6.24
CA GLU A 22 -0.44 -4.64 5.59
C GLU A 22 -1.45 -5.12 6.64
N LYS A 23 -0.97 -5.76 7.71
CA LYS A 23 -1.82 -6.23 8.81
C LYS A 23 -2.54 -5.08 9.51
N ILE A 24 -1.85 -3.97 9.76
CA ILE A 24 -2.46 -2.78 10.36
C ILE A 24 -3.56 -2.24 9.44
N LEU A 25 -3.29 -2.09 8.13
CA LEU A 25 -4.30 -1.64 7.18
C LEU A 25 -5.51 -2.58 7.12
N ARG A 26 -5.29 -3.91 7.09
CA ARG A 26 -6.37 -4.90 7.11
C ARG A 26 -7.19 -4.82 8.40
N ALA A 27 -6.54 -4.66 9.55
CA ALA A 27 -7.23 -4.48 10.82
C ALA A 27 -8.11 -3.23 10.81
N LEU A 28 -7.58 -2.07 10.39
CA LEU A 28 -8.36 -0.84 10.28
C LEU A 28 -9.60 -1.01 9.39
N LYS A 29 -9.44 -1.63 8.20
CA LYS A 29 -10.55 -1.95 7.29
C LYS A 29 -11.56 -2.93 7.89
N ALA A 30 -11.10 -3.94 8.62
CA ALA A 30 -11.96 -4.91 9.27
C ALA A 30 -12.82 -4.26 10.37
N GLY A 31 -12.23 -3.38 11.19
CA GLY A 31 -12.98 -2.58 12.17
C GLY A 31 -14.03 -1.69 11.52
N GLU A 32 -13.65 -0.94 10.47
CA GLU A 32 -14.57 -0.10 9.70
C GLU A 32 -15.75 -0.91 9.12
N SER A 33 -15.48 -2.11 8.59
CA SER A 33 -16.52 -3.00 8.04
C SER A 33 -17.56 -3.48 9.07
N LYS A 34 -17.26 -3.35 10.37
CA LYS A 34 -18.16 -3.69 11.48
C LYS A 34 -18.87 -2.47 12.08
N GLY A 35 -18.88 -1.36 11.35
CA GLY A 35 -19.57 -0.12 11.71
C GLY A 35 -18.65 0.99 12.20
N GLY A 36 -17.35 0.71 12.35
CA GLY A 36 -16.32 1.72 12.65
C GLY A 36 -16.55 2.49 13.95
N ASP A 37 -15.92 3.66 14.05
CA ASP A 37 -16.21 4.60 15.12
C ASP A 37 -17.56 5.27 14.87
N ARG A 38 -18.40 5.38 15.90
CA ARG A 38 -19.74 5.99 15.81
C ARG A 38 -19.71 7.45 15.34
N ARG A 39 -18.59 8.14 15.48
CA ARG A 39 -18.39 9.52 15.01
C ARG A 39 -18.12 9.60 13.50
N GLY A 40 -17.88 8.46 12.84
CA GLY A 40 -17.42 8.38 11.46
C GLY A 40 -15.88 8.41 11.34
N LYS A 41 -15.40 8.51 10.10
CA LYS A 41 -13.98 8.57 9.75
C LYS A 41 -13.65 9.93 9.12
N GLN A 42 -12.50 10.50 9.49
CA GLN A 42 -11.95 11.70 8.85
C GLN A 42 -10.43 11.60 8.62
N SER A 43 -9.74 10.80 9.46
CA SER A 43 -8.30 10.61 9.38
C SER A 43 -7.92 9.14 9.52
N ALA A 44 -6.76 8.75 9.02
CA ALA A 44 -6.16 7.44 9.26
C ALA A 44 -4.64 7.52 9.19
N ALA A 45 -3.94 6.65 9.94
CA ALA A 45 -2.48 6.63 9.97
C ALA A 45 -1.93 5.22 10.20
N ILE A 46 -0.76 4.96 9.64
CA ILE A 46 0.09 3.81 9.94
C ILE A 46 1.46 4.33 10.35
N ILE A 47 1.90 3.95 11.55
CA ILE A 47 3.28 4.11 11.98
C ILE A 47 3.86 2.75 12.35
N VAL A 48 5.01 2.42 11.77
CA VAL A 48 5.78 1.23 12.10
C VAL A 48 7.18 1.68 12.46
N VAL A 49 7.64 1.28 13.65
CA VAL A 49 8.95 1.59 14.18
C VAL A 49 9.79 0.32 14.13
N LYS A 50 11.03 0.42 13.66
CA LYS A 50 12.01 -0.68 13.70
C LYS A 50 13.18 -0.23 14.57
N THR A 51 13.57 -1.07 15.53
CA THR A 51 14.83 -0.86 16.26
C THR A 51 15.98 -1.16 15.30
N VAL A 52 16.84 -0.17 15.09
CA VAL A 52 18.06 -0.29 14.28
C VAL A 52 19.26 -0.48 15.20
N ASP A 53 20.13 -1.43 14.87
CA ASP A 53 21.40 -1.59 15.57
C ASP A 53 22.37 -0.49 15.12
N LYS A 54 23.15 0.07 16.04
CA LYS A 54 24.10 1.16 15.79
C LYS A 54 25.24 0.76 14.82
N SER A 55 25.40 -0.54 14.58
CA SER A 55 26.38 -1.12 13.66
C SER A 55 25.95 -1.07 12.19
N GLU A 56 24.66 -0.87 11.90
CA GLU A 56 24.13 -0.65 10.55
C GLU A 56 24.47 0.77 10.09
N LYS A 57 25.75 0.99 9.76
CA LYS A 57 26.26 2.19 9.11
C LYS A 57 26.01 2.10 7.61
N GLU A 58 24.81 2.43 7.16
CA GLU A 58 24.62 2.92 5.80
C GLU A 58 23.32 3.70 5.70
N ILE A 59 23.35 4.77 4.94
CA ILE A 59 22.38 5.86 4.91
C ILE A 59 21.07 5.37 4.27
N ASP A 60 20.23 4.68 5.02
CA ASP A 60 18.88 4.33 4.60
C ASP A 60 17.87 5.24 5.34
N PRO A 61 17.00 5.99 4.64
CA PRO A 61 15.90 6.77 5.24
C PRO A 61 15.02 5.97 6.23
N LEU A 62 15.03 4.63 6.14
CA LEU A 62 14.36 3.70 7.05
C LEU A 62 15.03 3.59 8.44
N ILE A 63 16.21 4.18 8.65
CA ILE A 63 17.02 4.13 9.89
C ILE A 63 16.62 5.20 10.92
N VAL A 64 15.72 6.13 10.60
CA VAL A 64 15.31 7.18 11.56
C VAL A 64 14.28 6.69 12.60
N GLY A 65 14.23 5.38 12.86
CA GLY A 65 13.32 4.78 13.83
C GLY A 65 11.86 4.66 13.37
N LYS A 66 11.48 5.23 12.23
CA LYS A 66 10.16 5.01 11.61
C LYS A 66 10.34 4.30 10.27
N TYR A 67 10.10 3.00 10.27
CA TYR A 67 10.09 2.15 9.08
C TYR A 67 8.93 2.51 8.14
N VAL A 68 7.77 2.87 8.68
CA VAL A 68 6.63 3.42 7.92
C VAL A 68 6.03 4.57 8.73
N ASP A 69 5.75 5.70 8.11
CA ASP A 69 4.96 6.80 8.69
C ASP A 69 4.08 7.41 7.60
N LEU A 70 2.83 6.96 7.53
CA LEU A 70 1.86 7.37 6.51
C LEU A 70 0.61 7.89 7.22
N ARG A 71 0.11 9.02 6.75
CA ARG A 71 -1.01 9.73 7.39
C ARG A 71 -1.91 10.37 6.35
N VAL A 72 -3.21 10.31 6.63
CA VAL A 72 -4.27 11.06 5.97
C VAL A 72 -4.97 11.83 7.08
N ASP A 73 -4.81 13.15 7.11
CA ASP A 73 -5.31 13.98 8.21
C ASP A 73 -6.75 14.48 7.97
N ASP A 74 -7.18 14.62 6.71
CA ASP A 74 -8.55 15.00 6.34
C ASP A 74 -8.97 14.35 5.01
N SER A 75 -9.96 13.46 5.06
CA SER A 75 -10.59 12.82 3.91
C SER A 75 -11.97 12.26 4.28
N GLN A 76 -12.87 12.17 3.29
CA GLN A 76 -14.14 11.45 3.43
C GLN A 76 -13.94 9.93 3.43
N ASP A 77 -12.84 9.44 2.86
CA ASP A 77 -12.48 8.02 2.86
C ASP A 77 -10.99 7.80 3.20
N PRO A 78 -10.57 8.14 4.44
CA PRO A 78 -9.16 8.15 4.82
C PRO A 78 -8.51 6.77 4.75
N LEU A 79 -9.27 5.66 4.86
CA LEU A 79 -8.72 4.31 4.72
C LEU A 79 -8.42 3.94 3.27
N LYS A 80 -9.23 4.41 2.30
CA LYS A 80 -8.93 4.26 0.86
C LYS A 80 -7.67 5.07 0.52
N ASP A 81 -7.58 6.29 0.99
CA ASP A 81 -6.41 7.15 0.74
C ASP A 81 -5.14 6.62 1.41
N LEU A 82 -5.26 6.11 2.64
CA LEU A 82 -4.14 5.51 3.35
C LEU A 82 -3.64 4.22 2.66
N GLU A 83 -4.55 3.41 2.10
CA GLU A 83 -4.16 2.27 1.26
C GLU A 83 -3.36 2.72 0.03
N ARG A 84 -3.83 3.76 -0.66
CA ARG A 84 -3.12 4.31 -1.82
C ARG A 84 -1.71 4.79 -1.45
N LEU A 85 -1.57 5.47 -0.32
CA LEU A 85 -0.25 5.89 0.19
C LEU A 85 0.63 4.68 0.53
N LEU A 86 0.05 3.64 1.13
CA LEU A 86 0.79 2.42 1.47
C LEU A 86 1.26 1.68 0.21
N ASP A 87 0.41 1.56 -0.80
CA ASP A 87 0.77 0.93 -2.07
C ASP A 87 1.94 1.67 -2.76
N LEU A 88 1.89 3.00 -2.79
CA LEU A 88 2.99 3.82 -3.32
C LEU A 88 4.29 3.63 -2.54
N TRP A 89 4.20 3.60 -1.20
CA TRP A 89 5.36 3.36 -0.35
C TRP A 89 5.96 1.97 -0.59
N VAL A 90 5.14 0.92 -0.71
CA VAL A 90 5.59 -0.44 -1.02
C VAL A 90 6.25 -0.48 -2.41
N ALA A 91 5.59 0.06 -3.43
CA ALA A 91 6.12 0.10 -4.79
C ALA A 91 7.47 0.85 -4.89
N THR A 92 7.67 1.88 -4.06
CA THR A 92 8.88 2.70 -4.08
C THR A 92 10.03 2.04 -3.29
N PHE A 93 9.76 1.58 -2.07
CA PHE A 93 10.83 1.26 -1.11
C PHE A 93 11.01 -0.23 -0.84
N ILE A 94 10.07 -1.08 -1.25
CA ILE A 94 10.07 -2.49 -0.85
C ILE A 94 10.37 -3.40 -2.03
N GLU A 95 11.25 -4.36 -1.79
CA GLU A 95 11.43 -5.49 -2.68
C GLU A 95 10.18 -6.38 -2.67
N GLU A 96 9.65 -6.62 -3.86
CA GLU A 96 8.35 -7.26 -4.03
C GLU A 96 8.39 -8.38 -5.06
N GLU A 97 7.34 -9.19 -5.04
CA GLU A 97 7.13 -10.23 -6.03
C GLU A 97 6.94 -9.59 -7.41
N MET A 98 7.72 -10.06 -8.39
CA MET A 98 7.61 -9.67 -9.79
C MET A 98 6.72 -10.67 -10.52
N VAL A 99 5.68 -10.18 -11.20
CA VAL A 99 4.74 -11.00 -11.98
C VAL A 99 4.96 -10.79 -13.48
N ASN A 100 4.65 -11.79 -14.31
CA ASN A 100 4.84 -11.65 -15.75
C ASN A 100 3.79 -10.72 -16.35
N VAL A 101 4.22 -9.76 -17.17
CA VAL A 101 3.34 -8.80 -17.85
C VAL A 101 2.36 -9.52 -18.78
N LYS A 102 2.79 -10.61 -19.42
CA LYS A 102 1.95 -11.42 -20.32
C LYS A 102 0.68 -11.96 -19.67
N ASP A 103 0.74 -12.25 -18.37
CA ASP A 103 -0.41 -12.78 -17.63
C ASP A 103 -1.52 -11.73 -17.47
N TYR A 104 -1.21 -10.43 -17.68
CA TYR A 104 -2.10 -9.29 -17.46
C TYR A 104 -2.22 -8.36 -18.67
N GLU A 105 -1.80 -8.79 -19.86
CA GLU A 105 -1.62 -7.92 -21.03
C GLU A 105 -2.88 -7.11 -21.39
N ASN A 106 -4.05 -7.73 -21.35
CA ASN A 106 -5.32 -7.05 -21.65
C ASN A 106 -5.69 -6.00 -20.60
N GLN A 107 -5.46 -6.29 -19.32
CA GLN A 107 -5.77 -5.35 -18.23
C GLN A 107 -4.80 -4.17 -18.25
N ILE A 108 -3.51 -4.44 -18.47
CA ILE A 108 -2.47 -3.42 -18.63
C ILE A 108 -2.81 -2.51 -19.82
N ARG A 109 -3.13 -3.07 -20.99
CA ARG A 109 -3.50 -2.27 -22.17
C ARG A 109 -4.71 -1.38 -21.90
N GLN A 110 -5.75 -1.91 -21.25
CA GLN A 110 -6.94 -1.13 -20.89
C GLN A 110 -6.61 0.00 -19.92
N ALA A 111 -5.80 -0.28 -18.90
CA ALA A 111 -5.35 0.72 -17.95
C ALA A 111 -4.53 1.82 -18.65
N LEU A 112 -3.50 1.46 -19.41
CA LEU A 112 -2.65 2.43 -20.12
C LEU A 112 -3.47 3.35 -21.02
N ASN A 113 -4.43 2.80 -21.79
CA ASN A 113 -5.34 3.59 -22.61
C ASN A 113 -6.18 4.57 -21.77
N LYS A 114 -6.70 4.12 -20.62
CA LYS A 114 -7.45 4.97 -19.69
C LYS A 114 -6.58 6.12 -19.16
N TRP A 115 -5.34 5.84 -18.82
CA TRP A 115 -4.39 6.81 -18.28
C TRP A 115 -3.74 7.70 -19.37
N GLY A 116 -3.96 7.41 -20.66
CA GLY A 116 -3.39 8.17 -21.78
C GLY A 116 -1.94 7.81 -22.13
N TYR A 117 -1.49 6.60 -21.80
CA TYR A 117 -0.14 6.11 -22.10
C TYR A 117 -0.16 5.08 -23.23
N ASN A 118 0.86 5.13 -24.08
CA ASN A 118 0.98 4.21 -25.23
C ASN A 118 1.60 2.87 -24.86
N ASP A 119 2.44 2.83 -23.83
CA ASP A 119 3.18 1.65 -23.43
C ASP A 119 3.50 1.66 -21.93
N LEU A 120 3.76 0.47 -21.40
CA LEU A 120 4.02 0.26 -19.98
C LEU A 120 5.32 0.90 -19.51
N ARG A 121 6.37 0.89 -20.34
CA ARG A 121 7.68 1.45 -19.97
C ARG A 121 7.55 2.94 -19.68
N THR A 122 6.92 3.68 -20.59
CA THR A 122 6.68 5.12 -20.43
C THR A 122 5.87 5.41 -19.16
N TRP A 123 4.83 4.62 -18.87
CA TRP A 123 4.05 4.81 -17.65
C TRP A 123 4.89 4.57 -16.39
N VAL A 124 5.67 3.49 -16.35
CA VAL A 124 6.54 3.15 -15.22
C VAL A 124 7.58 4.25 -14.97
N GLU A 125 8.26 4.72 -16.02
CA GLU A 125 9.28 5.78 -15.93
C GLU A 125 8.69 7.12 -15.47
N MET A 126 7.51 7.50 -15.97
CA MET A 126 6.82 8.74 -15.55
C MET A 126 6.33 8.71 -14.09
N ASN A 127 6.23 7.53 -13.49
CA ASN A 127 5.86 7.36 -12.08
C ASN A 127 7.06 7.06 -11.17
N ASN A 128 8.31 7.11 -11.68
CA ASN A 128 9.54 6.75 -10.97
C ASN A 128 9.54 5.32 -10.41
N LEU A 129 9.03 4.37 -11.19
CA LEU A 129 8.92 2.96 -10.81
C LEU A 129 9.80 2.05 -11.68
N GLU A 130 10.78 2.59 -12.40
CA GLU A 130 11.61 1.86 -13.38
C GLU A 130 12.36 0.67 -12.77
N GLY A 131 12.76 0.77 -11.49
CA GLY A 131 13.37 -0.34 -10.75
C GLY A 131 12.44 -1.53 -10.51
N LYS A 132 11.13 -1.38 -10.78
CA LYS A 132 10.10 -2.41 -10.60
C LYS A 132 9.56 -2.94 -11.93
N TYR A 133 10.31 -2.77 -13.02
CA TYR A 133 9.97 -3.29 -14.34
C TYR A 133 11.21 -3.79 -15.09
N THR A 134 11.19 -5.06 -15.53
CA THR A 134 12.31 -5.69 -16.24
C THR A 134 12.10 -5.78 -17.76
N GLY A 135 10.95 -5.31 -18.26
CA GLY A 135 10.51 -5.53 -19.64
C GLY A 135 9.47 -6.65 -19.76
N ASP A 136 9.71 -7.79 -19.12
CA ASP A 136 8.82 -8.96 -19.13
C ASP A 136 8.07 -9.17 -17.81
N LYS A 137 8.55 -8.57 -16.72
CA LYS A 137 7.93 -8.60 -15.40
C LYS A 137 7.75 -7.22 -14.80
N ILE A 138 6.74 -7.09 -13.96
CA ILE A 138 6.38 -5.87 -13.24
C ILE A 138 6.15 -6.21 -11.76
N GLY A 139 6.50 -5.28 -10.87
CA GLY A 139 6.21 -5.40 -9.44
C GLY A 139 4.71 -5.56 -9.20
N LYS A 140 4.32 -6.47 -8.32
CA LYS A 140 2.91 -6.79 -8.06
C LYS A 140 2.10 -5.58 -7.58
N THR A 141 2.69 -4.73 -6.76
CA THR A 141 2.09 -3.49 -6.24
C THR A 141 2.08 -2.41 -7.32
N VAL A 142 3.12 -2.33 -8.14
CA VAL A 142 3.12 -1.45 -9.33
C VAL A 142 1.98 -1.81 -10.29
N LEU A 143 1.78 -3.10 -10.54
CA LEU A 143 0.63 -3.58 -11.32
C LEU A 143 -0.70 -3.21 -10.64
N LYS A 144 -0.82 -3.40 -9.31
CA LYS A 144 -2.02 -2.98 -8.57
C LYS A 144 -2.31 -1.49 -8.74
N ILE A 145 -1.30 -0.63 -8.65
CA ILE A 145 -1.42 0.82 -8.83
C ILE A 145 -1.90 1.14 -10.25
N LEU A 146 -1.27 0.57 -11.28
CA LEU A 146 -1.68 0.77 -12.68
C LEU A 146 -3.14 0.38 -12.91
N LEU A 147 -3.58 -0.73 -12.33
CA LEU A 147 -4.93 -1.26 -12.50
C LEU A 147 -5.97 -0.61 -11.57
N SER A 148 -5.54 0.28 -10.67
CA SER A 148 -6.46 0.94 -9.73
C SER A 148 -7.46 1.85 -10.44
N LYS A 149 -8.65 1.98 -9.86
CA LYS A 149 -9.65 2.95 -10.28
C LYS A 149 -9.46 4.19 -9.41
N GLU A 150 -9.37 5.38 -10.03
CA GLU A 150 -9.53 6.66 -9.35
C GLU A 150 -10.81 6.65 -8.49
#